data_AF-A0A7S2ZK51-F1
#
_entry.id   AF-A0A7S2ZK51-F1
#
_cell.length_a   1.000
_cell.length_b   1.000
_cell.length_c   1.000
_cell.angle_alpha   90.00
_cell.angle_beta   90.00
_cell.angle_gamma   90.00
#
_symmetry.space_group_name_H-M   'P 1'
#
loop_
_entity.id
_entity.type
_entity.pdbx_description
1 polymer ?
#
loop_
_entity_poly.entity_id
_entity_poly.type
_entity_poly.pdbx_seq_one_letter_code
_entity_poly.pdbx_strand_id
1 'polypeptide(L)'
;EGGVSSSCSDTVSSRPLSKVDLAVSLSSSNRATADDAEWQLIMRDLYMNFFYQMVSSTKGKVFYKEINQLTALKQSLGLSGPEVGDAHFEVGRQFYRDNIMFLGDPDGGEAADTAQNKLNKLLFLSDRVFTDKEPEEAYMYETARLRKHFSLEEDEYNSRVSSISEPFYADCLLFGMNNDSVKQSDLRAVQKLLGVADSQARKLEKVQYSDYFAELIKETGEVAAEDAEELARLQELLNVSSQEAEDVLRRVAAPEFKANVTAAFDTVFESTDKIGEAAKTLTEEKDKLRVPEDLAADLIGTEAQSRVQPYIDSSVKFLRVSNVFASAKEVVKLLDAVGKISKFLIALNPGMNELDALSMYAKEDGGIREARQLYSIYLQELLKAEGKVTDEAKQYLERLKIILGLSSLDADEAYRKATGPLFKNQLTSIFKANTFDDAAREKLNGLQNDLTLPDAVAATMKLDAYGDRLASFVKDNRILTNEEGERLSAIRDFLGLDVDEVWRSQQPREKACYDPGMLFWVPQRVALYGSRVDFFV
;
A
#
# COMPACT_ATOMS: atom_id res chain seq x y z
N GLU A 1 -35.14 1.44 30.87
CA GLU A 1 -36.09 2.48 30.45
C GLU A 1 -35.27 3.61 29.84
N GLY A 2 -35.50 4.09 28.61
CA GLY A 2 -36.32 3.53 27.52
C GLY A 2 -35.67 3.89 26.18
N GLY A 3 -35.59 2.94 25.24
CA GLY A 3 -34.99 3.13 23.93
C GLY A 3 -36.05 3.27 22.84
N VAL A 4 -35.87 4.23 21.93
CA VAL A 4 -36.77 4.46 20.79
C VAL A 4 -36.37 3.54 19.63
N SER A 5 -36.90 2.32 19.62
CA SER A 5 -36.83 1.40 18.47
C SER A 5 -38.22 1.22 17.86
N SER A 6 -38.50 1.96 16.77
CA SER A 6 -39.79 1.92 16.06
C SER A 6 -39.68 2.59 14.68
N SER A 7 -38.96 1.96 13.73
CA SER A 7 -38.85 2.48 12.36
C SER A 7 -39.14 1.48 11.23
N CYS A 8 -39.09 0.15 11.45
CA CYS A 8 -39.22 -0.83 10.36
C CYS A 8 -40.04 -2.11 10.66
N SER A 9 -40.68 -2.26 11.82
CA SER A 9 -41.40 -3.49 12.22
C SER A 9 -42.80 -3.70 11.58
N ASP A 10 -43.22 -2.83 10.64
CA ASP A 10 -44.58 -2.87 10.05
C ASP A 10 -44.62 -3.64 8.72
N THR A 11 -44.22 -4.91 8.73
CA THR A 11 -44.50 -5.83 7.62
C THR A 11 -45.94 -6.36 7.70
N VAL A 12 -46.66 -6.20 6.58
CA VAL A 12 -47.91 -6.92 6.24
C VAL A 12 -49.02 -6.89 7.30
N SER A 13 -49.52 -5.69 7.61
CA SER A 13 -50.92 -5.53 8.06
C SER A 13 -51.70 -4.65 7.08
N SER A 14 -52.52 -5.31 6.25
CA SER A 14 -53.30 -4.69 5.19
C SER A 14 -54.52 -3.94 5.72
N ARG A 15 -54.32 -2.75 6.31
CA ARG A 15 -55.31 -1.65 6.40
C ARG A 15 -54.74 -0.37 6.99
N PRO A 16 -54.66 0.69 6.16
CA PRO A 16 -55.05 2.03 6.58
C PRO A 16 -56.09 2.66 5.63
N LEU A 17 -56.94 1.82 5.02
CA LEU A 17 -57.94 2.26 4.03
C LEU A 17 -58.99 3.23 4.62
N SER A 18 -59.32 3.12 5.91
CA SER A 18 -60.51 3.76 6.51
C SER A 18 -60.60 5.29 6.41
N LYS A 19 -59.47 6.03 6.32
CA LYS A 19 -59.49 7.49 6.13
C LYS A 19 -59.52 7.90 4.66
N VAL A 20 -58.93 7.10 3.77
CA VAL A 20 -59.00 7.31 2.32
C VAL A 20 -60.40 6.93 1.82
N ASP A 21 -60.96 5.82 2.28
CA ASP A 21 -62.35 5.42 2.04
C ASP A 21 -63.34 6.52 2.49
N LEU A 22 -63.07 7.17 3.62
CA LEU A 22 -63.87 8.29 4.12
C LEU A 22 -63.79 9.51 3.18
N ALA A 23 -62.59 9.88 2.73
CA ALA A 23 -62.40 10.94 1.74
C ALA A 23 -63.08 10.60 0.40
N VAL A 24 -63.01 9.35 -0.04
CA VAL A 24 -63.68 8.84 -1.25
C VAL A 24 -65.21 8.77 -1.11
N SER A 25 -65.74 8.51 0.09
CA SER A 25 -67.19 8.54 0.36
C SER A 25 -67.77 9.96 0.40
N LEU A 26 -66.99 10.91 0.94
CA LEU A 26 -67.31 12.34 0.88
C LEU A 26 -67.17 12.85 -0.56
N SER A 27 -66.18 12.36 -1.31
CA SER A 27 -65.96 12.81 -2.68
C SER A 27 -67.08 12.32 -3.61
N SER A 28 -67.40 11.02 -3.57
CA SER A 28 -68.50 10.45 -4.37
C SER A 28 -69.88 11.07 -4.07
N SER A 29 -70.12 11.58 -2.86
CA SER A 29 -71.37 12.28 -2.53
C SER A 29 -71.46 13.69 -3.14
N ASN A 30 -70.36 14.46 -3.16
CA ASN A 30 -70.35 15.84 -3.69
C ASN A 30 -70.26 15.88 -5.23
N ARG A 31 -69.76 14.82 -5.88
CA ARG A 31 -69.70 14.72 -7.35
C ARG A 31 -71.07 14.81 -8.03
N ALA A 32 -72.16 14.50 -7.32
CA ALA A 32 -73.52 14.57 -7.85
C ALA A 32 -74.06 16.01 -8.05
N THR A 33 -73.33 17.03 -7.59
CA THR A 33 -73.80 18.43 -7.54
C THR A 33 -72.83 19.48 -8.09
N ALA A 34 -71.61 19.09 -8.49
CA ALA A 34 -70.58 19.99 -9.00
C ALA A 34 -70.36 19.80 -10.51
N ASP A 35 -69.91 20.85 -11.20
CA ASP A 35 -69.38 20.73 -12.56
C ASP A 35 -68.07 19.92 -12.57
N ASP A 36 -67.75 19.21 -13.66
CA ASP A 36 -66.55 18.35 -13.72
C ASP A 36 -65.25 19.17 -13.55
N ALA A 37 -65.24 20.45 -13.92
CA ALA A 37 -64.12 21.36 -13.70
C ALA A 37 -64.00 21.83 -12.24
N GLU A 38 -65.11 22.19 -11.59
CA GLU A 38 -65.14 22.51 -10.16
C GLU A 38 -64.74 21.29 -9.33
N TRP A 39 -65.14 20.10 -9.78
CA TRP A 39 -64.81 18.83 -9.15
C TRP A 39 -63.30 18.59 -9.06
N GLN A 40 -62.57 18.76 -10.18
CA GLN A 40 -61.12 18.58 -10.20
C GLN A 40 -60.39 19.60 -9.33
N LEU A 41 -60.86 20.85 -9.29
CA LEU A 41 -60.31 21.87 -8.38
C LEU A 41 -60.43 21.42 -6.91
N ILE A 42 -61.59 20.90 -6.49
CA ILE A 42 -61.77 20.39 -5.12
C ILE A 42 -60.86 19.20 -4.82
N MET A 43 -60.67 18.27 -5.77
CA MET A 43 -59.75 17.13 -5.60
C MET A 43 -58.28 17.59 -5.49
N ARG A 44 -57.87 18.52 -6.35
CA ARG A 44 -56.52 19.12 -6.35
C ARG A 44 -56.24 19.88 -5.06
N ASP A 45 -57.20 20.68 -4.59
CA ASP A 45 -57.06 21.45 -3.34
C ASP A 45 -57.03 20.53 -2.11
N LEU A 46 -57.76 19.40 -2.12
CA LEU A 46 -57.67 18.37 -1.07
C LEU A 46 -56.27 17.74 -1.03
N TYR A 47 -55.71 17.40 -2.20
CA TYR A 47 -54.34 16.88 -2.33
C TYR A 47 -53.30 17.90 -1.84
N MET A 48 -53.40 19.16 -2.27
CA MET A 48 -52.54 20.27 -1.86
C MET A 48 -52.52 20.44 -0.34
N ASN A 49 -53.70 20.48 0.29
CA ASN A 49 -53.82 20.60 1.75
C ASN A 49 -53.19 19.41 2.48
N PHE A 50 -53.40 18.18 2.00
CA PHE A 50 -52.78 16.98 2.58
C PHE A 50 -51.25 17.02 2.48
N PHE A 51 -50.71 17.37 1.31
CA PHE A 51 -49.27 17.45 1.07
C PHE A 51 -48.60 18.56 1.92
N TYR A 52 -49.20 19.76 1.99
CA TYR A 52 -48.69 20.84 2.83
C TYR A 52 -48.65 20.46 4.33
N GLN A 53 -49.66 19.76 4.84
CA GLN A 53 -49.69 19.28 6.22
C GLN A 53 -48.65 18.18 6.48
N MET A 54 -48.41 17.29 5.51
CA MET A 54 -47.37 16.26 5.57
C MET A 54 -45.96 16.86 5.66
N VAL A 55 -45.66 17.91 4.89
CA VAL A 55 -44.41 18.67 5.00
C VAL A 55 -44.29 19.39 6.35
N SER A 56 -45.37 20.04 6.79
CA SER A 56 -45.34 20.94 7.95
C SER A 56 -45.27 20.25 9.31
N SER A 57 -45.86 19.05 9.44
CA SER A 57 -46.12 18.40 10.74
C SER A 57 -44.90 17.70 11.37
N THR A 58 -43.89 17.30 10.60
CA THR A 58 -42.85 16.36 11.06
C THR A 58 -41.49 16.99 11.37
N LYS A 59 -41.41 18.34 11.44
CA LYS A 59 -40.14 19.10 11.43
C LYS A 59 -39.17 18.69 10.29
N GLY A 60 -39.71 18.26 9.15
CA GLY A 60 -38.90 17.80 7.99
C GLY A 60 -38.49 16.33 8.01
N LYS A 61 -38.80 15.55 9.07
CA LYS A 61 -38.59 14.10 9.04
C LYS A 61 -39.50 13.43 7.99
N VAL A 62 -38.94 12.51 7.22
CA VAL A 62 -39.64 11.73 6.18
C VAL A 62 -39.93 10.33 6.70
N PHE A 63 -41.08 9.76 6.34
CA PHE A 63 -41.45 8.38 6.67
C PHE A 63 -41.78 7.57 5.42
N TYR A 64 -41.45 6.27 5.42
CA TYR A 64 -41.62 5.35 4.28
C TYR A 64 -43.07 5.34 3.71
N LYS A 65 -44.04 5.49 4.61
CA LYS A 65 -45.47 5.48 4.27
C LYS A 65 -45.91 6.73 3.52
N GLU A 66 -45.17 7.84 3.58
CA GLU A 66 -45.56 9.14 3.00
C GLU A 66 -45.55 9.13 1.47
N ILE A 67 -44.50 8.58 0.86
CA ILE A 67 -44.39 8.43 -0.61
C ILE A 67 -45.59 7.60 -1.12
N ASN A 68 -45.81 6.44 -0.49
CA ASN A 68 -46.91 5.54 -0.82
C ASN A 68 -48.29 6.19 -0.60
N GLN A 69 -48.44 7.03 0.43
CA GLN A 69 -49.67 7.79 0.68
C GLN A 69 -49.93 8.85 -0.38
N LEU A 70 -48.93 9.62 -0.81
CA LEU A 70 -49.09 10.63 -1.88
C LEU A 70 -49.43 9.96 -3.22
N THR A 71 -48.72 8.90 -3.58
CA THR A 71 -48.98 8.13 -4.81
C THR A 71 -50.37 7.47 -4.79
N ALA A 72 -50.78 6.87 -3.67
CA ALA A 72 -52.13 6.33 -3.52
C ALA A 72 -53.20 7.44 -3.55
N LEU A 73 -52.93 8.61 -2.97
CA LEU A 73 -53.85 9.75 -2.99
C LEU A 73 -54.04 10.28 -4.42
N LYS A 74 -52.95 10.53 -5.16
CA LYS A 74 -52.95 10.89 -6.60
C LYS A 74 -53.87 9.96 -7.39
N GLN A 75 -53.68 8.64 -7.24
CA GLN A 75 -54.47 7.62 -7.93
C GLN A 75 -55.93 7.59 -7.47
N SER A 76 -56.21 7.72 -6.17
CA SER A 76 -57.58 7.67 -5.62
C SER A 76 -58.43 8.89 -5.98
N LEU A 77 -57.79 10.05 -6.15
CA LEU A 77 -58.43 11.30 -6.56
C LEU A 77 -58.54 11.43 -8.09
N GLY A 78 -57.85 10.59 -8.85
CA GLY A 78 -57.86 10.60 -10.32
C GLY A 78 -57.07 11.77 -10.94
N LEU A 79 -56.11 12.35 -10.21
CA LEU A 79 -55.33 13.51 -10.65
C LEU A 79 -54.29 13.12 -11.70
N SER A 80 -54.20 13.93 -12.76
CA SER A 80 -53.18 13.84 -13.80
C SER A 80 -51.82 14.40 -13.34
N GLY A 81 -50.75 14.07 -14.05
CA GLY A 81 -49.40 14.61 -13.81
C GLY A 81 -49.35 16.14 -13.69
N PRO A 82 -49.91 16.91 -14.64
CA PRO A 82 -49.94 18.37 -14.57
C PRO A 82 -50.71 18.92 -13.37
N GLU A 83 -51.84 18.33 -12.98
CA GLU A 83 -52.62 18.76 -11.81
C GLU A 83 -51.85 18.53 -10.49
N VAL A 84 -51.07 17.45 -10.42
CA VAL A 84 -50.15 17.19 -9.31
C VAL A 84 -48.96 18.15 -9.34
N GLY A 85 -48.38 18.44 -10.51
CA GLY A 85 -47.33 19.45 -10.68
C GLY A 85 -47.77 20.84 -10.18
N ASP A 86 -48.95 21.29 -10.59
CA ASP A 86 -49.57 22.53 -10.10
C ASP A 86 -49.80 22.51 -8.58
N ALA A 87 -50.31 21.41 -8.02
CA ALA A 87 -50.51 21.28 -6.57
C ALA A 87 -49.18 21.34 -5.80
N HIS A 88 -48.13 20.65 -6.26
CA HIS A 88 -46.79 20.70 -5.64
C HIS A 88 -46.17 22.10 -5.75
N PHE A 89 -46.35 22.79 -6.87
CA PHE A 89 -45.91 24.17 -7.04
C PHE A 89 -46.70 25.15 -6.16
N GLU A 90 -48.00 24.94 -5.96
CA GLU A 90 -48.83 25.72 -5.02
C GLU A 90 -48.42 25.50 -3.56
N VAL A 91 -48.17 24.26 -3.15
CA VAL A 91 -47.58 23.95 -1.83
C VAL A 91 -46.20 24.60 -1.68
N GLY A 92 -45.36 24.57 -2.72
CA GLY A 92 -44.06 25.26 -2.73
C GLY A 92 -44.18 26.76 -2.49
N ARG A 93 -45.11 27.43 -3.20
CA ARG A 93 -45.40 28.86 -3.02
C ARG A 93 -45.92 29.21 -1.64
N GLN A 94 -46.81 28.39 -1.08
CA GLN A 94 -47.32 28.58 0.26
C GLN A 94 -46.21 28.38 1.30
N PHE A 95 -45.50 27.26 1.22
CA PHE A 95 -44.36 26.95 2.08
C PHE A 95 -43.29 28.05 2.09
N TYR A 96 -42.91 28.56 0.91
CA TYR A 96 -41.95 29.66 0.80
C TYR A 96 -42.44 30.90 1.53
N ARG A 97 -43.70 31.32 1.34
CA ARG A 97 -44.28 32.50 2.02
C ARG A 97 -44.27 32.35 3.54
N ASP A 98 -44.56 31.15 4.03
CA ASP A 98 -44.66 30.88 5.48
C ASP A 98 -43.29 30.74 6.16
N ASN A 99 -42.23 30.42 5.40
CA ASN A 99 -40.88 30.14 5.93
C ASN A 99 -39.78 31.09 5.43
N ILE A 100 -40.10 32.10 4.60
CA ILE A 100 -39.13 32.99 3.93
C ILE A 100 -38.08 33.60 4.88
N MET A 101 -38.50 34.02 6.09
CA MET A 101 -37.60 34.62 7.08
C MET A 101 -36.56 33.62 7.61
N PHE A 102 -36.87 32.32 7.64
CA PHE A 102 -36.01 31.26 8.14
C PHE A 102 -35.19 30.59 7.03
N LEU A 103 -35.67 30.63 5.78
CA LEU A 103 -34.95 30.09 4.63
C LEU A 103 -33.76 30.97 4.19
N GLY A 104 -33.81 32.27 4.48
CA GLY A 104 -32.75 33.24 4.15
C GLY A 104 -31.75 33.54 5.27
N ASP A 105 -31.91 32.96 6.46
CA ASP A 105 -31.07 33.20 7.64
C ASP A 105 -30.44 31.87 8.12
N PRO A 106 -29.26 31.48 7.59
CA PRO A 106 -28.61 30.22 7.94
C PRO A 106 -28.07 30.18 9.37
N ASP A 107 -27.92 31.34 10.04
CA ASP A 107 -27.49 31.44 11.44
C ASP A 107 -28.69 31.49 12.42
N GLY A 108 -29.93 31.40 11.92
CA GLY A 108 -31.20 31.53 12.67
C GLY A 108 -31.55 30.38 13.64
N GLY A 109 -30.61 29.47 13.91
CA GLY A 109 -30.76 28.35 14.85
C GLY A 109 -31.85 27.34 14.49
N GLU A 110 -32.43 26.66 15.51
CA GLU A 110 -33.36 25.53 15.32
C GLU A 110 -34.56 25.85 14.39
N ALA A 111 -34.99 27.11 14.33
CA ALA A 111 -36.08 27.55 13.46
C ALA A 111 -35.66 27.56 11.97
N ALA A 112 -34.44 28.02 11.67
CA ALA A 112 -33.84 27.95 10.34
C ALA A 112 -33.59 26.50 9.93
N ASP A 113 -32.97 25.70 10.80
CA ASP A 113 -32.74 24.26 10.57
C ASP A 113 -34.06 23.52 10.28
N THR A 114 -35.11 23.79 11.07
CA THR A 114 -36.43 23.19 10.87
C THR A 114 -37.05 23.62 9.53
N ALA A 115 -36.86 24.87 9.09
CA ALA A 115 -37.33 25.33 7.79
C ALA A 115 -36.57 24.67 6.63
N GLN A 116 -35.24 24.56 6.72
CA GLN A 116 -34.41 23.88 5.72
C GLN A 116 -34.75 22.39 5.63
N ASN A 117 -34.94 21.70 6.76
CA ASN A 117 -35.34 20.28 6.79
C ASN A 117 -36.74 20.07 6.18
N LYS A 118 -37.70 20.97 6.43
CA LYS A 118 -39.01 20.93 5.76
C LYS A 118 -38.91 21.21 4.25
N LEU A 119 -38.03 22.13 3.83
CA LEU A 119 -37.77 22.37 2.41
C LEU A 119 -37.22 21.10 1.74
N ASN A 120 -36.17 20.50 2.31
CA ASN A 120 -35.59 19.26 1.78
C ASN A 120 -36.66 18.16 1.67
N LYS A 121 -37.53 18.00 2.68
CA LYS A 121 -38.68 17.07 2.64
C LYS A 121 -39.65 17.38 1.51
N LEU A 122 -40.01 18.65 1.29
CA LEU A 122 -40.88 19.07 0.20
C LEU A 122 -40.27 18.71 -1.16
N LEU A 123 -38.98 19.01 -1.36
CA LEU A 123 -38.27 18.70 -2.60
C LEU A 123 -38.21 17.18 -2.83
N PHE A 124 -37.78 16.40 -1.83
CA PHE A 124 -37.72 14.93 -1.88
C PHE A 124 -39.08 14.30 -2.20
N LEU A 125 -40.16 14.67 -1.49
CA LEU A 125 -41.48 14.09 -1.75
C LEU A 125 -42.03 14.49 -3.13
N SER A 126 -41.69 15.68 -3.64
CA SER A 126 -42.07 16.10 -5.00
C SER A 126 -41.33 15.30 -6.06
N ASP A 127 -40.01 15.22 -5.94
CA ASP A 127 -39.10 14.45 -6.79
C ASP A 127 -39.55 12.97 -6.94
N ARG A 128 -39.88 12.31 -5.81
CA ARG A 128 -40.38 10.93 -5.82
C ARG A 128 -41.76 10.78 -6.48
N VAL A 129 -42.68 11.74 -6.31
CA VAL A 129 -44.01 11.70 -6.94
C VAL A 129 -43.96 12.01 -8.44
N PHE A 130 -43.10 12.92 -8.88
CA PHE A 130 -42.89 13.23 -10.30
C PHE A 130 -42.22 12.08 -11.06
N THR A 131 -41.46 11.22 -10.36
CA THR A 131 -40.87 10.01 -10.94
C THR A 131 -41.90 8.87 -11.16
N ASP A 132 -43.09 8.89 -10.52
CA ASP A 132 -44.09 7.81 -10.69
C ASP A 132 -44.91 7.96 -11.99
N LYS A 133 -44.48 7.22 -13.03
CA LYS A 133 -45.19 6.95 -14.30
C LYS A 133 -45.41 8.13 -15.24
N GLU A 134 -44.81 9.28 -14.95
CA GLU A 134 -44.77 10.42 -15.88
C GLU A 134 -43.64 10.25 -16.92
N PRO A 135 -43.74 10.86 -18.11
CA PRO A 135 -42.64 10.93 -19.06
C PRO A 135 -41.50 11.81 -18.54
N GLU A 136 -40.27 11.51 -18.95
CA GLU A 136 -39.05 12.22 -18.52
C GLU A 136 -39.14 13.75 -18.74
N GLU A 137 -39.73 14.19 -19.85
CA GLU A 137 -39.98 15.60 -20.16
C GLU A 137 -40.86 16.31 -19.10
N ALA A 138 -41.87 15.62 -18.56
CA ALA A 138 -42.76 16.17 -17.53
C ALA A 138 -42.06 16.24 -16.15
N TYR A 139 -41.28 15.21 -15.81
CA TYR A 139 -40.42 15.23 -14.63
C TYR A 139 -39.42 16.40 -14.68
N MET A 140 -38.71 16.58 -15.80
CA MET A 140 -37.78 17.71 -15.98
C MET A 140 -38.49 19.06 -15.87
N TYR A 141 -39.70 19.19 -16.44
CA TYR A 141 -40.47 20.44 -16.38
C TYR A 141 -40.87 20.83 -14.95
N GLU A 142 -41.51 19.93 -14.19
CA GLU A 142 -41.99 20.25 -12.84
C GLU A 142 -40.83 20.42 -11.83
N THR A 143 -39.76 19.63 -11.97
CA THR A 143 -38.53 19.80 -11.17
C THR A 143 -37.85 21.14 -11.48
N ALA A 144 -37.73 21.54 -12.74
CA ALA A 144 -37.20 22.86 -13.11
C ALA A 144 -38.07 24.01 -12.60
N ARG A 145 -39.40 23.84 -12.58
CA ARG A 145 -40.37 24.81 -12.05
C ARG A 145 -40.21 25.03 -10.54
N LEU A 146 -40.06 23.96 -9.75
CA LEU A 146 -39.76 24.06 -8.32
C LEU A 146 -38.37 24.66 -8.06
N ARG A 147 -37.33 24.20 -8.76
CA ARG A 147 -35.96 24.75 -8.65
C ARG A 147 -35.93 26.25 -8.88
N LYS A 148 -36.56 26.72 -9.97
CA LYS A 148 -36.66 28.15 -10.30
C LYS A 148 -37.43 28.94 -9.24
N HIS A 149 -38.40 28.34 -8.54
CA HIS A 149 -39.12 29.04 -7.47
C HIS A 149 -38.25 29.27 -6.23
N PHE A 150 -37.47 28.28 -5.83
CA PHE A 150 -36.57 28.36 -4.67
C PHE A 150 -35.18 28.94 -5.01
N SER A 151 -34.94 29.32 -6.27
CA SER A 151 -33.64 29.79 -6.79
C SER A 151 -32.49 28.78 -6.64
N LEU A 152 -32.80 27.48 -6.75
CA LEU A 152 -31.85 26.38 -6.57
C LEU A 152 -31.17 25.96 -7.89
N GLU A 153 -29.86 25.74 -7.83
CA GLU A 153 -29.12 25.08 -8.91
C GLU A 153 -29.45 23.57 -8.99
N GLU A 154 -28.97 22.90 -10.03
CA GLU A 154 -29.23 21.46 -10.23
C GLU A 154 -28.58 20.61 -9.14
N ASP A 155 -27.28 20.86 -8.92
CA ASP A 155 -26.48 20.13 -7.95
C ASP A 155 -26.95 20.40 -6.52
N GLU A 156 -27.43 21.61 -6.22
CA GLU A 156 -28.03 21.91 -4.91
C GLU A 156 -29.36 21.18 -4.70
N TYR A 157 -30.24 21.14 -5.70
CA TYR A 157 -31.48 20.37 -5.62
C TYR A 157 -31.21 18.88 -5.42
N ASN A 158 -30.32 18.30 -6.23
CA ASN A 158 -29.93 16.90 -6.15
C ASN A 158 -29.25 16.56 -4.82
N SER A 159 -28.42 17.46 -4.29
CA SER A 159 -27.79 17.34 -2.96
C SER A 159 -28.84 17.37 -1.84
N ARG A 160 -29.83 18.28 -1.89
CA ARG A 160 -30.93 18.35 -0.92
C ARG A 160 -31.81 17.10 -0.94
N VAL A 161 -32.13 16.56 -2.11
CA VAL A 161 -32.85 15.27 -2.24
C VAL A 161 -31.99 14.11 -1.70
N SER A 162 -30.70 14.07 -2.04
CA SER A 162 -29.75 13.04 -1.57
C SER A 162 -29.57 13.06 -0.05
N SER A 163 -29.57 14.24 0.58
CA SER A 163 -29.45 14.41 2.03
C SER A 163 -30.59 13.77 2.84
N ILE A 164 -31.69 13.38 2.18
CA ILE A 164 -32.78 12.60 2.76
C ILE A 164 -32.71 11.14 2.31
N SER A 165 -32.49 10.88 1.01
CA SER A 165 -32.54 9.52 0.47
C SER A 165 -31.36 8.64 0.90
N GLU A 166 -30.15 9.19 1.00
CA GLU A 166 -28.94 8.46 1.43
C GLU A 166 -29.01 7.97 2.89
N PRO A 167 -29.25 8.82 3.91
CA PRO A 167 -29.34 8.34 5.30
C PRO A 167 -30.56 7.43 5.51
N PHE A 168 -31.68 7.68 4.82
CA PHE A 168 -32.85 6.83 4.94
C PHE A 168 -32.61 5.45 4.30
N TYR A 169 -31.83 5.37 3.22
CA TYR A 169 -31.40 4.09 2.67
C TYR A 169 -30.43 3.37 3.62
N ALA A 170 -29.49 4.08 4.25
CA ALA A 170 -28.59 3.52 5.26
C ALA A 170 -29.34 2.93 6.47
N ASP A 171 -30.37 3.64 6.99
CA ASP A 171 -31.26 3.11 8.04
C ASP A 171 -31.98 1.81 7.60
N CYS A 172 -32.38 1.73 6.32
CA CYS A 172 -33.02 0.54 5.76
C CYS A 172 -32.02 -0.63 5.59
N LEU A 173 -30.77 -0.34 5.23
CA LEU A 173 -29.69 -1.33 5.20
C LEU A 173 -29.46 -1.89 6.60
N LEU A 174 -29.25 -1.03 7.61
CA LEU A 174 -29.07 -1.42 9.01
C LEU A 174 -30.23 -2.29 9.53
N PHE A 175 -31.47 -1.97 9.17
CA PHE A 175 -32.60 -2.82 9.53
C PHE A 175 -32.57 -4.18 8.82
N GLY A 176 -32.20 -4.23 7.53
CA GLY A 176 -32.06 -5.47 6.78
C GLY A 176 -30.95 -6.37 7.32
N MET A 177 -29.82 -5.79 7.76
CA MET A 177 -28.72 -6.52 8.40
C MET A 177 -29.21 -7.24 9.66
N ASN A 178 -29.98 -6.54 10.50
CA ASN A 178 -30.56 -7.06 11.73
C ASN A 178 -31.80 -7.97 11.56
N ASN A 179 -32.25 -8.26 10.32
CA ASN A 179 -33.51 -8.97 10.10
C ASN A 179 -33.49 -9.96 8.93
N ASP A 180 -33.44 -11.24 9.28
CA ASP A 180 -33.37 -12.42 8.42
C ASP A 180 -34.50 -12.56 7.39
N SER A 181 -35.61 -11.83 7.59
CA SER A 181 -36.73 -11.85 6.65
C SER A 181 -36.54 -10.94 5.43
N VAL A 182 -35.62 -9.97 5.50
CA VAL A 182 -35.37 -8.98 4.44
C VAL A 182 -34.44 -9.56 3.38
N LYS A 183 -34.86 -9.51 2.11
CA LYS A 183 -34.06 -10.00 0.97
C LYS A 183 -33.48 -8.86 0.16
N GLN A 184 -32.47 -9.18 -0.64
CA GLN A 184 -31.88 -8.27 -1.62
C GLN A 184 -32.94 -7.66 -2.57
N SER A 185 -34.00 -8.43 -2.93
CA SER A 185 -35.14 -7.93 -3.72
C SER A 185 -35.83 -6.73 -3.07
N ASP A 186 -35.90 -6.74 -1.75
CA ASP A 186 -36.65 -5.77 -0.95
C ASP A 186 -35.80 -4.51 -0.76
N LEU A 187 -34.50 -4.68 -0.52
CA LEU A 187 -33.53 -3.57 -0.53
C LEU A 187 -33.49 -2.85 -1.89
N ARG A 188 -33.52 -3.58 -3.01
CA ARG A 188 -33.61 -2.96 -4.36
C ARG A 188 -34.96 -2.27 -4.60
N ALA A 189 -36.05 -2.79 -4.04
CA ALA A 189 -37.35 -2.12 -4.12
C ALA A 189 -37.35 -0.80 -3.31
N VAL A 190 -36.72 -0.79 -2.13
CA VAL A 190 -36.52 0.42 -1.31
C VAL A 190 -35.58 1.41 -2.00
N GLN A 191 -34.45 0.96 -2.55
CA GLN A 191 -33.51 1.79 -3.31
C GLN A 191 -34.22 2.53 -4.45
N LYS A 192 -35.03 1.80 -5.24
CA LYS A 192 -35.82 2.37 -6.34
C LYS A 192 -36.89 3.36 -5.84
N LEU A 193 -37.56 3.06 -4.72
CA LEU A 193 -38.56 3.96 -4.14
C LEU A 193 -37.94 5.27 -3.63
N LEU A 194 -36.77 5.18 -2.98
CA LEU A 194 -36.03 6.34 -2.44
C LEU A 194 -35.27 7.12 -3.53
N GLY A 195 -35.04 6.53 -4.70
CA GLY A 195 -34.36 7.18 -5.82
C GLY A 195 -32.83 7.20 -5.72
N VAL A 196 -32.24 6.35 -4.88
CA VAL A 196 -30.79 6.31 -4.68
C VAL A 196 -30.13 5.68 -5.92
N ALA A 197 -29.21 6.40 -6.56
CA ALA A 197 -28.52 5.90 -7.75
C ALA A 197 -27.66 4.67 -7.40
N ASP A 198 -27.50 3.73 -8.33
CA ASP A 198 -26.73 2.50 -8.11
C ASP A 198 -25.29 2.77 -7.62
N SER A 199 -24.70 3.90 -8.02
CA SER A 199 -23.36 4.33 -7.60
C SER A 199 -23.30 4.92 -6.18
N GLN A 200 -24.42 5.42 -5.64
CA GLN A 200 -24.57 5.83 -4.25
C GLN A 200 -24.91 4.61 -3.38
N ALA A 201 -25.84 3.76 -3.82
CA ALA A 201 -26.24 2.54 -3.13
C ALA A 201 -25.02 1.64 -2.82
N ARG A 202 -24.20 1.33 -3.84
CA ARG A 202 -22.95 0.55 -3.65
C ARG A 202 -21.95 1.16 -2.67
N LYS A 203 -21.86 2.51 -2.60
CA LYS A 203 -21.00 3.17 -1.62
C LYS A 203 -21.54 2.98 -0.21
N LEU A 204 -22.84 3.15 -0.02
CA LEU A 204 -23.50 2.95 1.28
C LEU A 204 -23.44 1.48 1.70
N GLU A 205 -23.72 0.54 0.81
CA GLU A 205 -23.57 -0.92 1.02
C GLU A 205 -22.14 -1.27 1.45
N LYS A 206 -21.11 -0.77 0.76
CA LYS A 206 -19.70 -0.99 1.13
C LYS A 206 -19.32 -0.35 2.48
N VAL A 207 -19.84 0.84 2.78
CA VAL A 207 -19.61 1.52 4.07
C VAL A 207 -20.24 0.72 5.21
N GLN A 208 -21.52 0.35 5.12
CA GLN A 208 -22.22 -0.43 6.14
C GLN A 208 -21.56 -1.81 6.38
N TYR A 209 -21.15 -2.49 5.30
CA TYR A 209 -20.37 -3.74 5.42
C TYR A 209 -19.02 -3.53 6.13
N SER A 210 -18.32 -2.42 5.84
CA SER A 210 -17.05 -2.10 6.51
C SER A 210 -17.19 -1.64 7.96
N ASP A 211 -18.27 -0.94 8.28
CA ASP A 211 -18.56 -0.45 9.64
C ASP A 211 -18.93 -1.63 10.55
N TYR A 212 -19.82 -2.52 10.11
CA TYR A 212 -20.14 -3.77 10.83
C TYR A 212 -18.91 -4.67 11.03
N PHE A 213 -18.06 -4.84 10.00
CA PHE A 213 -16.81 -5.60 10.16
C PHE A 213 -15.82 -4.93 11.14
N ALA A 214 -15.80 -3.59 11.19
CA ALA A 214 -14.99 -2.83 12.14
C ALA A 214 -15.60 -2.79 13.56
N GLU A 215 -16.91 -3.03 13.72
CA GLU A 215 -17.57 -3.22 15.02
C GLU A 215 -17.30 -4.63 15.55
N LEU A 216 -17.46 -5.68 14.73
CA LEU A 216 -17.09 -7.06 15.08
C LEU A 216 -15.66 -7.13 15.64
N ILE A 217 -14.67 -6.63 14.91
CA ILE A 217 -13.25 -6.64 15.35
C ILE A 217 -13.04 -5.90 16.68
N LYS A 218 -13.81 -4.84 16.98
CA LYS A 218 -13.70 -4.10 18.25
C LYS A 218 -14.37 -4.81 19.42
N GLU A 219 -15.47 -5.51 19.19
CA GLU A 219 -16.25 -6.17 20.24
C GLU A 219 -15.73 -7.57 20.59
N THR A 220 -15.30 -8.35 19.59
CA THR A 220 -14.87 -9.74 19.78
C THR A 220 -13.35 -9.93 19.71
N GLY A 221 -12.65 -9.11 18.91
CA GLY A 221 -11.22 -9.29 18.61
C GLY A 221 -10.89 -10.47 17.69
N GLU A 222 -11.88 -11.29 17.31
CA GLU A 222 -11.72 -12.52 16.51
C GLU A 222 -12.90 -12.65 15.54
N VAL A 223 -12.67 -13.11 14.30
CA VAL A 223 -13.75 -13.43 13.35
C VAL A 223 -14.13 -14.91 13.51
N ALA A 224 -15.16 -15.17 14.32
CA ALA A 224 -15.63 -16.51 14.60
C ALA A 224 -16.19 -17.22 13.34
N ALA A 225 -16.45 -18.52 13.46
CA ALA A 225 -17.10 -19.27 12.39
C ALA A 225 -18.54 -18.78 12.13
N GLU A 226 -19.23 -18.34 13.18
CA GLU A 226 -20.59 -17.79 13.12
C GLU A 226 -20.59 -16.42 12.41
N ASP A 227 -19.67 -15.52 12.79
CA ASP A 227 -19.46 -14.21 12.12
C ASP A 227 -19.16 -14.37 10.62
N ALA A 228 -18.50 -15.46 10.22
CA ALA A 228 -18.22 -15.73 8.81
C ALA A 228 -19.46 -16.18 8.02
N GLU A 229 -20.43 -16.85 8.65
CA GLU A 229 -21.72 -17.14 8.04
C GLU A 229 -22.57 -15.86 7.96
N GLU A 230 -22.52 -14.99 8.99
CA GLU A 230 -23.16 -13.68 8.96
C GLU A 230 -22.57 -12.76 7.89
N LEU A 231 -21.23 -12.67 7.79
CA LEU A 231 -20.56 -11.89 6.73
C LEU A 231 -20.87 -12.43 5.32
N ALA A 232 -20.95 -13.75 5.13
CA ALA A 232 -21.35 -14.34 3.85
C ALA A 232 -22.81 -14.03 3.48
N ARG A 233 -23.72 -14.10 4.45
CA ARG A 233 -25.13 -13.68 4.30
C ARG A 233 -25.23 -12.18 3.99
N LEU A 234 -24.48 -11.35 4.71
CA LEU A 234 -24.45 -9.90 4.50
C LEU A 234 -23.86 -9.55 3.12
N GLN A 235 -22.89 -10.31 2.64
CA GLN A 235 -22.35 -10.19 1.29
C GLN A 235 -23.43 -10.48 0.23
N GLU A 236 -24.25 -11.52 0.41
CA GLU A 236 -25.39 -11.81 -0.47
C GLU A 236 -26.47 -10.71 -0.40
N LEU A 237 -26.83 -10.25 0.81
CA LEU A 237 -27.83 -9.23 1.05
C LEU A 237 -27.45 -7.87 0.44
N LEU A 238 -26.21 -7.43 0.68
CA LEU A 238 -25.66 -6.14 0.26
C LEU A 238 -25.01 -6.18 -1.15
N ASN A 239 -25.04 -7.33 -1.84
CA ASN A 239 -24.48 -7.50 -3.18
C ASN A 239 -22.98 -7.15 -3.31
N VAL A 240 -22.20 -7.24 -2.23
CA VAL A 240 -20.77 -6.88 -2.23
C VAL A 240 -19.99 -7.96 -2.98
N SER A 241 -19.21 -7.58 -3.99
CA SER A 241 -18.39 -8.58 -4.72
C SER A 241 -17.29 -9.15 -3.82
N SER A 242 -16.83 -10.38 -4.11
CA SER A 242 -15.76 -11.01 -3.32
C SER A 242 -14.48 -10.18 -3.26
N GLN A 243 -14.18 -9.42 -4.32
CA GLN A 243 -13.04 -8.48 -4.37
C GLN A 243 -13.27 -7.27 -3.46
N GLU A 244 -14.47 -6.69 -3.46
CA GLU A 244 -14.80 -5.55 -2.57
C GLU A 244 -14.87 -5.97 -1.10
N ALA A 245 -15.30 -7.20 -0.80
CA ALA A 245 -15.24 -7.78 0.53
C ALA A 245 -13.77 -7.96 0.96
N GLU A 246 -12.91 -8.51 0.09
CA GLU A 246 -11.48 -8.65 0.37
C GLU A 246 -10.79 -7.30 0.59
N ASP A 247 -11.09 -6.26 -0.21
CA ASP A 247 -10.61 -4.89 0.01
C ASP A 247 -10.98 -4.37 1.42
N VAL A 248 -12.19 -4.65 1.88
CA VAL A 248 -12.66 -4.23 3.22
C VAL A 248 -11.94 -5.00 4.31
N LEU A 249 -11.81 -6.34 4.17
CA LEU A 249 -11.01 -7.17 5.08
C LEU A 249 -9.58 -6.64 5.18
N ARG A 250 -8.92 -6.41 4.04
CA ARG A 250 -7.56 -5.85 3.95
C ARG A 250 -7.47 -4.48 4.62
N ARG A 251 -8.48 -3.61 4.49
CA ARG A 251 -8.48 -2.27 5.09
C ARG A 251 -8.66 -2.27 6.62
N VAL A 252 -9.50 -3.15 7.16
CA VAL A 252 -9.86 -3.15 8.58
C VAL A 252 -8.96 -4.08 9.40
N ALA A 253 -8.56 -5.24 8.87
CA ALA A 253 -7.68 -6.17 9.58
C ALA A 253 -6.20 -5.76 9.57
N ALA A 254 -5.73 -5.01 8.56
CA ALA A 254 -4.34 -4.55 8.48
C ALA A 254 -3.84 -3.73 9.69
N PRO A 255 -4.56 -2.73 10.25
CA PRO A 255 -4.09 -1.99 11.41
C PRO A 255 -3.94 -2.87 12.67
N GLU A 256 -4.91 -3.74 12.96
CA GLU A 256 -4.85 -4.64 14.13
C GLU A 256 -3.77 -5.70 13.96
N PHE A 257 -3.70 -6.35 12.79
CA PHE A 257 -2.63 -7.31 12.49
C PHE A 257 -1.26 -6.63 12.58
N LYS A 258 -1.10 -5.40 12.09
CA LYS A 258 0.15 -4.64 12.22
C LYS A 258 0.52 -4.39 13.69
N ALA A 259 -0.44 -4.03 14.55
CA ALA A 259 -0.17 -3.86 15.98
C ALA A 259 0.32 -5.17 16.62
N ASN A 260 -0.32 -6.30 16.29
CA ASN A 260 0.08 -7.64 16.74
C ASN A 260 1.46 -8.05 16.19
N VAL A 261 1.79 -7.75 14.93
CA VAL A 261 3.12 -7.95 14.33
C VAL A 261 4.19 -7.14 15.06
N THR A 262 3.94 -5.85 15.34
CA THR A 262 4.86 -4.99 16.10
C THR A 262 5.11 -5.55 17.51
N ALA A 263 4.05 -5.97 18.23
CA ALA A 263 4.17 -6.59 19.55
C ALA A 263 4.94 -7.93 19.50
N ALA A 264 4.68 -8.78 18.49
CA ALA A 264 5.43 -10.01 18.29
C ALA A 264 6.92 -9.74 18.07
N PHE A 265 7.28 -8.75 17.24
CA PHE A 265 8.67 -8.33 17.07
C PHE A 265 9.30 -7.81 18.36
N ASP A 266 8.59 -7.01 19.16
CA ASP A 266 9.11 -6.55 20.45
C ASP A 266 9.45 -7.73 21.39
N THR A 267 8.58 -8.74 21.50
CA THR A 267 8.88 -9.95 22.30
C THR A 267 10.07 -10.76 21.77
N VAL A 268 10.27 -10.81 20.45
CA VAL A 268 11.42 -11.46 19.79
C VAL A 268 12.74 -10.72 20.07
N PHE A 269 12.69 -9.39 20.11
CA PHE A 269 13.85 -8.55 20.45
C PHE A 269 14.20 -8.61 21.95
N GLU A 270 13.21 -8.78 22.83
CA GLU A 270 13.41 -8.93 24.28
C GLU A 270 13.88 -10.33 24.70
N SER A 271 13.48 -11.41 24.00
CA SER A 271 13.81 -12.78 24.41
C SER A 271 13.88 -13.76 23.23
N THR A 272 15.10 -14.20 22.88
CA THR A 272 15.34 -15.18 21.81
C THR A 272 14.69 -16.54 22.04
N ASP A 273 14.37 -16.89 23.28
CA ASP A 273 13.77 -18.18 23.63
C ASP A 273 12.26 -18.22 23.33
N LYS A 274 11.61 -17.06 23.14
CA LYS A 274 10.17 -16.93 22.88
C LYS A 274 9.80 -16.87 21.40
N ILE A 275 10.78 -16.98 20.49
CA ILE A 275 10.56 -16.88 19.03
C ILE A 275 9.49 -17.88 18.55
N GLY A 276 9.49 -19.11 19.07
CA GLY A 276 8.50 -20.14 18.73
C GLY A 276 7.13 -19.97 19.38
N GLU A 277 7.00 -19.15 20.41
CA GLU A 277 5.71 -18.78 21.00
C GLU A 277 5.10 -17.61 20.22
N ALA A 278 5.90 -16.57 19.96
CA ALA A 278 5.49 -15.40 19.18
C ALA A 278 5.10 -15.76 17.74
N ALA A 279 5.75 -16.75 17.12
CA ALA A 279 5.37 -17.23 15.79
C ALA A 279 4.01 -17.97 15.80
N LYS A 280 3.72 -18.71 16.88
CA LYS A 280 2.43 -19.41 17.04
C LYS A 280 1.29 -18.43 17.27
N THR A 281 1.44 -17.50 18.20
CA THR A 281 0.41 -16.46 18.41
C THR A 281 0.19 -15.65 17.14
N LEU A 282 1.23 -15.27 16.39
CA LEU A 282 1.00 -14.55 15.13
C LEU A 282 0.28 -15.40 14.07
N THR A 283 0.47 -16.72 14.06
CA THR A 283 -0.26 -17.63 13.16
C THR A 283 -1.72 -17.80 13.60
N GLU A 284 -1.95 -17.99 14.91
CA GLU A 284 -3.29 -18.05 15.50
C GLU A 284 -4.06 -16.74 15.26
N GLU A 285 -3.42 -15.58 15.41
CA GLU A 285 -3.99 -14.26 15.09
C GLU A 285 -4.21 -14.05 13.58
N LYS A 286 -3.35 -14.59 12.69
CA LYS A 286 -3.60 -14.60 11.24
C LYS A 286 -4.91 -15.33 10.92
N ASP A 287 -5.09 -16.50 11.52
CA ASP A 287 -6.24 -17.38 11.28
C ASP A 287 -7.53 -16.80 11.89
N LYS A 288 -7.47 -16.19 13.09
CA LYS A 288 -8.57 -15.47 13.74
C LYS A 288 -9.04 -14.23 12.98
N LEU A 289 -8.10 -13.42 12.47
CA LEU A 289 -8.39 -12.20 11.71
C LEU A 289 -8.64 -12.47 10.22
N ARG A 290 -8.46 -13.73 9.77
CA ARG A 290 -8.60 -14.20 8.38
C ARG A 290 -7.83 -13.34 7.36
N VAL A 291 -6.63 -12.91 7.74
CA VAL A 291 -5.79 -12.02 6.92
C VAL A 291 -5.29 -12.80 5.68
N PRO A 292 -5.46 -12.27 4.44
CA PRO A 292 -4.90 -12.88 3.24
C PRO A 292 -3.38 -13.06 3.35
N GLU A 293 -2.86 -14.20 2.89
CA GLU A 293 -1.44 -14.55 3.08
C GLU A 293 -0.48 -13.52 2.47
N ASP A 294 -0.83 -12.93 1.33
CA ASP A 294 -0.09 -11.83 0.70
C ASP A 294 0.03 -10.63 1.64
N LEU A 295 -1.07 -10.21 2.28
CA LEU A 295 -1.08 -9.04 3.16
C LEU A 295 -0.37 -9.31 4.48
N ALA A 296 -0.43 -10.54 4.99
CA ALA A 296 0.36 -10.97 6.14
C ALA A 296 1.88 -10.89 5.81
N ALA A 297 2.29 -11.40 4.65
CA ALA A 297 3.68 -11.35 4.19
C ALA A 297 4.17 -9.89 3.99
N ASP A 298 3.38 -9.04 3.35
CA ASP A 298 3.70 -7.62 3.13
C ASP A 298 3.83 -6.84 4.45
N LEU A 299 2.92 -7.05 5.41
CA LEU A 299 2.97 -6.35 6.71
C LEU A 299 4.15 -6.83 7.57
N ILE A 300 4.41 -8.14 7.59
CA ILE A 300 5.58 -8.72 8.29
C ILE A 300 6.87 -8.20 7.66
N GLY A 301 6.99 -8.21 6.32
CA GLY A 301 8.15 -7.67 5.60
C GLY A 301 8.37 -6.19 5.87
N THR A 302 7.30 -5.38 5.81
CA THR A 302 7.36 -3.93 6.06
C THR A 302 7.80 -3.60 7.48
N GLU A 303 7.23 -4.26 8.50
CA GLU A 303 7.65 -4.01 9.89
C GLU A 303 9.06 -4.53 10.16
N ALA A 304 9.42 -5.70 9.62
CA ALA A 304 10.76 -6.23 9.79
C ALA A 304 11.81 -5.34 9.09
N GLN A 305 11.50 -4.75 7.93
CA GLN A 305 12.33 -3.71 7.31
C GLN A 305 12.40 -2.43 8.18
N SER A 306 11.28 -2.02 8.80
CA SER A 306 11.20 -0.86 9.72
C SER A 306 12.17 -1.01 10.91
N ARG A 307 12.35 -2.23 11.43
CA ARG A 307 13.28 -2.54 12.52
C ARG A 307 14.75 -2.61 12.09
N VAL A 308 15.03 -3.05 10.86
CA VAL A 308 16.40 -3.19 10.31
C VAL A 308 16.97 -1.83 9.84
N GLN A 309 16.12 -0.99 9.26
CA GLN A 309 16.51 0.27 8.63
C GLN A 309 17.29 1.28 9.53
N PRO A 310 16.96 1.48 10.83
CA PRO A 310 17.70 2.39 11.70
C PRO A 310 19.16 2.01 11.93
N TYR A 311 19.49 0.72 11.91
CA TYR A 311 20.87 0.23 12.05
C TYR A 311 21.68 0.51 10.78
N ILE A 312 21.08 0.36 9.60
CA ILE A 312 21.70 0.73 8.32
C ILE A 312 21.97 2.24 8.30
N ASP A 313 20.98 3.08 8.63
CA ASP A 313 21.13 4.53 8.64
C ASP A 313 22.15 5.02 9.67
N SER A 314 22.22 4.37 10.84
CA SER A 314 23.24 4.66 11.85
C SER A 314 24.64 4.29 11.36
N SER A 315 24.79 3.12 10.73
CA SER A 315 26.06 2.66 10.14
C SER A 315 26.55 3.62 9.05
N VAL A 316 25.64 4.08 8.17
CA VAL A 316 25.93 5.08 7.11
C VAL A 316 26.28 6.45 7.70
N LYS A 317 25.59 6.90 8.77
CA LYS A 317 25.96 8.14 9.48
C LYS A 317 27.37 8.04 10.06
N PHE A 318 27.75 6.91 10.68
CA PHE A 318 29.10 6.71 11.20
C PHE A 318 30.16 6.66 10.09
N LEU A 319 29.85 6.07 8.91
CA LEU A 319 30.72 6.15 7.74
C LEU A 319 30.95 7.59 7.26
N ARG A 320 29.90 8.42 7.19
CA ARG A 320 30.03 9.82 6.76
C ARG A 320 30.91 10.65 7.70
N VAL A 321 30.94 10.29 8.99
CA VAL A 321 31.82 10.89 10.01
C VAL A 321 33.21 10.21 10.04
N SER A 322 33.50 9.28 9.12
CA SER A 322 34.73 8.48 9.04
C SER A 322 35.03 7.64 10.29
N ASN A 323 34.00 7.34 11.10
CA ASN A 323 34.14 6.52 12.31
C ASN A 323 33.97 5.04 11.98
N VAL A 324 35.05 4.45 11.45
CA VAL A 324 35.14 3.04 11.02
C VAL A 324 34.71 2.07 12.12
N PHE A 325 35.22 2.27 13.34
CA PHE A 325 34.95 1.38 14.50
C PHE A 325 33.49 1.43 14.97
N ALA A 326 32.88 2.62 15.04
CA ALA A 326 31.46 2.73 15.38
C ALA A 326 30.57 2.11 14.28
N SER A 327 30.93 2.31 13.01
CA SER A 327 30.19 1.73 11.89
C SER A 327 30.22 0.20 11.90
N ALA A 328 31.38 -0.42 12.08
CA ALA A 328 31.50 -1.88 12.17
C ALA A 328 30.77 -2.45 13.40
N LYS A 329 30.77 -1.75 14.55
CA LYS A 329 30.00 -2.14 15.73
C LYS A 329 28.48 -2.10 15.48
N GLU A 330 27.97 -1.14 14.71
CA GLU A 330 26.56 -1.15 14.29
C GLU A 330 26.26 -2.25 13.25
N VAL A 331 27.21 -2.60 12.36
CA VAL A 331 27.07 -3.75 11.44
C VAL A 331 26.98 -5.08 12.21
N VAL A 332 27.71 -5.25 13.32
CA VAL A 332 27.54 -6.44 14.18
C VAL A 332 26.15 -6.50 14.81
N LYS A 333 25.61 -5.37 15.28
CA LYS A 333 24.24 -5.31 15.82
C LYS A 333 23.18 -5.56 14.73
N LEU A 334 23.39 -5.06 13.52
CA LEU A 334 22.57 -5.31 12.35
C LEU A 334 22.49 -6.82 12.06
N LEU A 335 23.63 -7.52 12.10
CA LEU A 335 23.68 -8.96 11.89
C LEU A 335 23.01 -9.77 13.01
N ASP A 336 23.13 -9.36 14.27
CA ASP A 336 22.39 -9.96 15.40
C ASP A 336 20.87 -9.73 15.28
N ALA A 337 20.45 -8.50 14.95
CA ALA A 337 19.03 -8.17 14.72
C ALA A 337 18.44 -8.99 13.56
N VAL A 338 19.12 -9.03 12.41
CA VAL A 338 18.67 -9.82 11.25
C VAL A 338 18.70 -11.32 11.56
N GLY A 339 19.67 -11.83 12.33
CA GLY A 339 19.72 -13.23 12.76
C GLY A 339 18.62 -13.64 13.75
N LYS A 340 18.04 -12.69 14.50
CA LYS A 340 16.84 -12.90 15.32
C LYS A 340 15.57 -12.91 14.46
N ILE A 341 15.48 -11.96 13.54
CA ILE A 341 14.36 -11.84 12.61
C ILE A 341 14.30 -13.05 11.65
N SER A 342 15.43 -13.52 11.09
CA SER A 342 15.43 -14.68 10.17
C SER A 342 14.95 -15.96 10.87
N LYS A 343 15.37 -16.19 12.13
CA LYS A 343 14.84 -17.28 12.96
C LYS A 343 13.33 -17.16 13.22
N PHE A 344 12.81 -15.95 13.38
CA PHE A 344 11.38 -15.71 13.53
C PHE A 344 10.60 -15.98 12.23
N LEU A 345 11.10 -15.54 11.07
CA LEU A 345 10.48 -15.87 9.77
C LEU A 345 10.49 -17.38 9.47
N ILE A 346 11.57 -18.08 9.78
CA ILE A 346 11.65 -19.55 9.62
C ILE A 346 10.70 -20.27 10.59
N ALA A 347 10.48 -19.71 11.80
CA ALA A 347 9.50 -20.25 12.75
C ALA A 347 8.04 -20.01 12.31
N LEU A 348 7.76 -18.91 11.60
CA LEU A 348 6.46 -18.62 10.99
C LEU A 348 6.18 -19.49 9.75
N ASN A 349 7.18 -19.64 8.88
CA ASN A 349 7.08 -20.40 7.63
C ASN A 349 8.14 -21.52 7.60
N PRO A 350 7.85 -22.74 8.11
CA PRO A 350 8.82 -23.83 8.21
C PRO A 350 9.30 -24.42 6.87
N GLY A 351 8.92 -23.84 5.73
CA GLY A 351 9.45 -24.12 4.40
C GLY A 351 10.29 -22.98 3.77
N MET A 352 10.44 -21.85 4.45
CA MET A 352 11.22 -20.70 3.96
C MET A 352 12.70 -20.89 4.25
N ASN A 353 13.58 -20.75 3.25
CA ASN A 353 15.02 -20.79 3.50
C ASN A 353 15.49 -19.46 4.10
N GLU A 354 16.62 -19.48 4.82
CA GLU A 354 17.22 -18.25 5.35
C GLU A 354 17.55 -17.24 4.24
N LEU A 355 17.88 -17.70 3.03
CA LEU A 355 18.11 -16.84 1.87
C LEU A 355 16.84 -16.11 1.41
N ASP A 356 15.71 -16.81 1.40
CA ASP A 356 14.40 -16.27 0.98
C ASP A 356 13.91 -15.25 2.01
N ALA A 357 14.03 -15.58 3.30
CA ALA A 357 13.81 -14.65 4.40
C ALA A 357 14.70 -13.39 4.23
N LEU A 358 16.00 -13.55 4.03
CA LEU A 358 16.94 -12.43 3.85
C LEU A 358 16.61 -11.54 2.64
N SER A 359 16.02 -12.11 1.58
CA SER A 359 15.63 -11.34 0.39
C SER A 359 14.53 -10.31 0.67
N MET A 360 13.63 -10.56 1.64
CA MET A 360 12.57 -9.63 2.05
C MET A 360 13.12 -8.33 2.70
N TYR A 361 14.40 -8.31 3.08
CA TYR A 361 15.09 -7.15 3.67
C TYR A 361 15.92 -6.35 2.66
N ALA A 362 16.16 -6.91 1.47
CA ALA A 362 17.12 -6.36 0.53
C ALA A 362 16.65 -4.99 0.01
N LYS A 363 17.42 -3.94 0.30
CA LYS A 363 17.20 -2.62 -0.29
C LYS A 363 17.73 -2.58 -1.72
N GLU A 364 16.83 -2.47 -2.70
CA GLU A 364 17.20 -2.30 -4.11
C GLU A 364 17.97 -0.98 -4.35
N ASP A 365 17.59 0.11 -3.67
CA ASP A 365 18.14 1.46 -3.87
C ASP A 365 19.15 1.93 -2.80
N GLY A 366 19.72 0.99 -2.04
CA GLY A 366 20.59 1.24 -0.88
C GLY A 366 21.99 1.75 -1.18
N GLY A 367 22.16 2.87 -1.90
CA GLY A 367 23.42 3.64 -1.98
C GLY A 367 24.67 2.77 -2.17
N ILE A 368 24.81 2.15 -3.36
CA ILE A 368 25.82 1.11 -3.70
C ILE A 368 27.23 1.44 -3.18
N ARG A 369 27.63 2.71 -3.19
CA ARG A 369 28.94 3.16 -2.70
C ARG A 369 29.09 2.98 -1.18
N GLU A 370 28.12 3.44 -0.39
CA GLU A 370 28.09 3.27 1.06
C GLU A 370 27.97 1.78 1.44
N ALA A 371 27.15 1.00 0.71
CA ALA A 371 27.03 -0.45 0.90
C ALA A 371 28.38 -1.18 0.70
N ARG A 372 29.08 -0.92 -0.42
CA ARG A 372 30.44 -1.46 -0.67
C ARG A 372 31.44 -1.04 0.43
N GLN A 373 31.30 0.19 0.96
CA GLN A 373 32.16 0.67 2.04
C GLN A 373 31.89 -0.06 3.36
N LEU A 374 30.64 -0.22 3.79
CA LEU A 374 30.25 -0.99 4.98
C LEU A 374 30.82 -2.41 4.93
N TYR A 375 30.61 -3.12 3.81
CA TYR A 375 31.13 -4.47 3.60
C TYR A 375 32.66 -4.52 3.69
N SER A 376 33.36 -3.59 3.04
CA SER A 376 34.83 -3.53 3.08
C SER A 376 35.39 -3.21 4.47
N ILE A 377 34.67 -2.41 5.27
CA ILE A 377 35.07 -2.01 6.62
C ILE A 377 34.87 -3.16 7.61
N TYR A 378 33.72 -3.84 7.54
CA TYR A 378 33.47 -5.02 8.35
C TYR A 378 34.50 -6.13 8.07
N LEU A 379 34.81 -6.39 6.79
CA LEU A 379 35.87 -7.32 6.41
C LEU A 379 37.26 -6.90 6.94
N GLN A 380 37.60 -5.60 6.90
CA GLN A 380 38.84 -5.10 7.48
C GLN A 380 38.90 -5.26 9.01
N GLU A 381 37.79 -5.22 9.74
CA GLU A 381 37.79 -5.46 11.18
C GLU A 381 37.92 -6.95 11.51
N LEU A 382 37.20 -7.83 10.80
CA LEU A 382 37.37 -9.29 10.92
C LEU A 382 38.84 -9.70 10.68
N LEU A 383 39.45 -9.19 9.60
CA LEU A 383 40.85 -9.47 9.27
C LEU A 383 41.86 -8.88 10.27
N LYS A 384 41.51 -7.81 11.00
CA LYS A 384 42.33 -7.27 12.11
C LYS A 384 42.18 -8.07 13.39
N ALA A 385 41.01 -8.66 13.64
CA ALA A 385 40.71 -9.40 14.86
C ALA A 385 41.22 -10.85 14.82
N GLU A 386 40.94 -11.58 13.74
CA GLU A 386 41.24 -13.02 13.64
C GLU A 386 42.43 -13.35 12.73
N GLY A 387 42.81 -12.44 11.82
CA GLY A 387 43.88 -12.67 10.85
C GLY A 387 43.59 -13.74 9.79
N LYS A 388 42.38 -14.32 9.80
CA LYS A 388 41.85 -15.33 8.88
C LYS A 388 40.37 -15.05 8.60
N VAL A 389 39.83 -15.56 7.50
CA VAL A 389 38.37 -15.59 7.27
C VAL A 389 37.85 -16.96 7.68
N THR A 390 37.31 -17.05 8.91
CA THR A 390 36.65 -18.25 9.44
C THR A 390 35.37 -18.58 8.64
N ASP A 391 34.93 -19.84 8.65
CA ASP A 391 33.72 -20.24 7.90
C ASP A 391 32.44 -19.57 8.43
N GLU A 392 32.40 -19.23 9.72
CA GLU A 392 31.35 -18.39 10.31
C GLU A 392 31.38 -16.96 9.72
N ALA A 393 32.56 -16.35 9.59
CA ALA A 393 32.71 -15.04 8.96
C ALA A 393 32.22 -15.03 7.50
N LYS A 394 32.38 -16.14 6.75
CA LYS A 394 31.80 -16.27 5.39
C LYS A 394 30.28 -16.19 5.42
N GLN A 395 29.62 -16.90 6.32
CA GLN A 395 28.16 -16.84 6.47
C GLN A 395 27.67 -15.44 6.85
N TYR A 396 28.38 -14.72 7.74
CA TYR A 396 28.05 -13.34 8.07
C TYR A 396 28.26 -12.38 6.89
N LEU A 397 29.27 -12.60 6.04
CA LEU A 397 29.51 -11.81 4.83
C LEU A 397 28.45 -12.09 3.75
N GLU A 398 28.01 -13.34 3.58
CA GLU A 398 26.90 -13.69 2.68
C GLU A 398 25.57 -13.08 3.14
N ARG A 399 25.26 -13.16 4.44
CA ARG A 399 24.13 -12.44 5.05
C ARG A 399 24.22 -10.93 4.78
N LEU A 400 25.38 -10.31 5.07
CA LEU A 400 25.60 -8.88 4.89
C LEU A 400 25.47 -8.45 3.42
N LYS A 401 25.92 -9.28 2.48
CA LYS A 401 25.77 -9.06 1.04
C LYS A 401 24.30 -8.97 0.62
N ILE A 402 23.45 -9.88 1.12
CA ILE A 402 22.01 -9.90 0.81
C ILE A 402 21.31 -8.68 1.45
N ILE A 403 21.56 -8.42 2.74
CA ILE A 403 20.99 -7.28 3.48
C ILE A 403 21.32 -5.94 2.79
N LEU A 404 22.55 -5.79 2.30
CA LEU A 404 23.01 -4.58 1.62
C LEU A 404 22.68 -4.52 0.11
N GLY A 405 21.97 -5.51 -0.44
CA GLY A 405 21.63 -5.55 -1.87
C GLY A 405 22.84 -5.65 -2.81
N LEU A 406 23.98 -6.16 -2.33
CA LEU A 406 25.23 -6.16 -3.09
C LEU A 406 25.26 -7.30 -4.12
N SER A 407 25.48 -6.93 -5.38
CA SER A 407 25.80 -7.90 -6.44
C SER A 407 27.06 -8.70 -6.09
N SER A 408 27.23 -9.89 -6.67
CA SER A 408 28.47 -10.67 -6.52
C SER A 408 29.71 -9.86 -6.92
N LEU A 409 29.63 -9.16 -8.06
CA LEU A 409 30.72 -8.35 -8.60
C LEU A 409 31.11 -7.20 -7.67
N ASP A 410 30.12 -6.56 -7.04
CA ASP A 410 30.30 -5.46 -6.09
C ASP A 410 30.88 -5.93 -4.74
N ALA A 411 30.41 -7.08 -4.26
CA ALA A 411 30.98 -7.75 -3.09
C ALA A 411 32.45 -8.13 -3.36
N ASP A 412 32.77 -8.68 -4.53
CA ASP A 412 34.14 -9.03 -4.94
C ASP A 412 35.04 -7.80 -5.08
N GLU A 413 34.52 -6.65 -5.56
CA GLU A 413 35.25 -5.38 -5.53
C GLU A 413 35.55 -4.88 -4.11
N ALA A 414 34.57 -4.94 -3.22
CA ALA A 414 34.73 -4.52 -1.83
C ALA A 414 35.70 -5.46 -1.09
N TYR A 415 35.62 -6.76 -1.34
CA TYR A 415 36.55 -7.79 -0.87
C TYR A 415 37.97 -7.51 -1.34
N ARG A 416 38.18 -7.24 -2.65
CA ARG A 416 39.46 -6.84 -3.23
C ARG A 416 40.06 -5.60 -2.58
N LYS A 417 39.26 -4.56 -2.35
CA LYS A 417 39.71 -3.29 -1.73
C LYS A 417 40.15 -3.45 -0.28
N ALA A 418 39.56 -4.39 0.45
CA ALA A 418 39.88 -4.67 1.86
C ALA A 418 41.04 -5.67 2.04
N THR A 419 41.11 -6.73 1.24
CA THR A 419 42.16 -7.77 1.31
C THR A 419 43.46 -7.36 0.59
N GLY A 420 43.35 -6.61 -0.51
CA GLY A 420 44.48 -6.27 -1.37
C GLY A 420 45.65 -5.56 -0.67
N PRO A 421 45.43 -4.57 0.21
CA PRO A 421 46.51 -3.93 0.96
C PRO A 421 47.30 -4.91 1.85
N LEU A 422 46.64 -5.92 2.44
CA LEU A 422 47.29 -6.90 3.31
C LEU A 422 48.22 -7.82 2.50
N PHE A 423 47.70 -8.38 1.40
CA PHE A 423 48.47 -9.23 0.49
C PHE A 423 49.65 -8.46 -0.14
N LYS A 424 49.43 -7.20 -0.55
CA LYS A 424 50.49 -6.33 -1.11
C LYS A 424 51.56 -5.96 -0.07
N ASN A 425 51.19 -5.74 1.19
CA ASN A 425 52.16 -5.48 2.27
C ASN A 425 53.02 -6.71 2.58
N GLN A 426 52.45 -7.92 2.54
CA GLN A 426 53.18 -9.17 2.74
C GLN A 426 54.09 -9.50 1.54
N LEU A 427 53.62 -9.32 0.31
CA LEU A 427 54.48 -9.35 -0.88
C LEU A 427 55.66 -8.38 -0.76
N THR A 428 55.39 -7.14 -0.34
CA THR A 428 56.43 -6.11 -0.15
C THR A 428 57.41 -6.48 0.98
N SER A 429 56.99 -7.19 2.02
CA SER A 429 57.90 -7.65 3.08
C SER A 429 58.79 -8.80 2.59
N ILE A 430 58.26 -9.74 1.80
CA ILE A 430 59.03 -10.80 1.14
C ILE A 430 60.05 -10.21 0.15
N PHE A 431 59.64 -9.24 -0.68
CA PHE A 431 60.56 -8.57 -1.62
C PHE A 431 61.66 -7.74 -0.94
N LYS A 432 61.43 -7.27 0.30
CA LYS A 432 62.44 -6.61 1.14
C LYS A 432 63.36 -7.60 1.86
N ALA A 433 62.83 -8.77 2.27
CA ALA A 433 63.61 -9.85 2.85
C ALA A 433 64.50 -10.56 1.82
N ASN A 434 64.15 -10.47 0.54
CA ASN A 434 64.91 -10.98 -0.61
C ASN A 434 65.21 -12.49 -0.54
N THR A 435 64.36 -13.22 0.18
CA THR A 435 64.34 -14.68 0.33
C THR A 435 63.20 -15.26 -0.51
N PHE A 436 63.55 -15.99 -1.57
CA PHE A 436 62.61 -16.53 -2.57
C PHE A 436 62.45 -18.05 -2.45
N ASP A 437 62.53 -18.55 -1.21
CA ASP A 437 62.54 -19.96 -0.88
C ASP A 437 61.12 -20.55 -0.90
N ASP A 438 60.99 -21.87 -1.06
CA ASP A 438 59.66 -22.53 -1.09
C ASP A 438 58.84 -22.29 0.18
N ALA A 439 59.47 -22.09 1.34
CA ALA A 439 58.79 -21.72 2.59
C ALA A 439 58.15 -20.31 2.55
N ALA A 440 58.61 -19.40 1.68
CA ALA A 440 57.97 -18.11 1.44
C ALA A 440 56.80 -18.26 0.44
N ARG A 441 56.92 -19.15 -0.55
CA ARG A 441 55.85 -19.51 -1.49
C ARG A 441 54.70 -20.22 -0.77
N GLU A 442 55.01 -21.13 0.15
CA GLU A 442 54.04 -21.84 1.00
C GLU A 442 53.30 -20.88 1.96
N LYS A 443 54.00 -19.91 2.56
CA LYS A 443 53.34 -18.83 3.34
C LYS A 443 52.41 -17.97 2.47
N LEU A 444 52.82 -17.63 1.25
CA LEU A 444 51.99 -16.84 0.33
C LEU A 444 50.73 -17.59 -0.10
N ASN A 445 50.85 -18.90 -0.37
CA ASN A 445 49.72 -19.77 -0.70
C ASN A 445 48.83 -20.03 0.53
N GLY A 446 49.42 -20.20 1.71
CA GLY A 446 48.69 -20.29 2.99
C GLY A 446 47.87 -19.02 3.25
N LEU A 447 48.43 -17.85 2.99
CA LEU A 447 47.72 -16.56 3.05
C LEU A 447 46.67 -16.41 1.94
N GLN A 448 46.93 -16.87 0.71
CA GLN A 448 45.93 -16.89 -0.37
C GLN A 448 44.71 -17.75 0.00
N ASN A 449 44.93 -18.87 0.69
CA ASN A 449 43.90 -19.75 1.22
C ASN A 449 43.20 -19.16 2.46
N ASP A 450 43.94 -18.62 3.43
CA ASP A 450 43.41 -17.99 4.66
C ASP A 450 42.59 -16.71 4.40
N LEU A 451 42.89 -16.00 3.30
CA LEU A 451 42.14 -14.85 2.79
C LEU A 451 41.08 -15.23 1.75
N THR A 452 40.96 -16.52 1.39
CA THR A 452 40.09 -17.05 0.31
C THR A 452 40.02 -16.14 -0.92
N LEU A 453 41.19 -15.71 -1.41
CA LEU A 453 41.27 -14.86 -2.60
C LEU A 453 41.00 -15.69 -3.85
N PRO A 454 40.09 -15.28 -4.75
CA PRO A 454 39.93 -15.95 -6.04
C PRO A 454 41.26 -15.93 -6.81
N ASP A 455 41.66 -17.07 -7.39
CA ASP A 455 42.99 -17.22 -7.99
C ASP A 455 43.30 -16.17 -9.07
N ALA A 456 42.28 -15.76 -9.84
CA ALA A 456 42.38 -14.67 -10.81
C ALA A 456 42.75 -13.32 -10.16
N VAL A 457 42.23 -13.02 -8.98
CA VAL A 457 42.58 -11.81 -8.21
C VAL A 457 44.02 -11.93 -7.69
N ALA A 458 44.37 -13.07 -7.10
CA ALA A 458 45.74 -13.31 -6.63
C ALA A 458 46.75 -13.19 -7.78
N ALA A 459 46.43 -13.68 -8.98
CA ALA A 459 47.25 -13.52 -10.18
C ALA A 459 47.43 -12.04 -10.58
N THR A 460 46.35 -11.25 -10.68
CA THR A 460 46.45 -9.81 -10.98
C THR A 460 47.31 -9.05 -9.95
N MET A 461 47.20 -9.41 -8.67
CA MET A 461 48.00 -8.79 -7.61
C MET A 461 49.47 -9.21 -7.63
N LYS A 462 49.78 -10.46 -8.03
CA LYS A 462 51.15 -10.92 -8.28
C LYS A 462 51.78 -10.19 -9.48
N LEU A 463 51.01 -9.98 -10.56
CA LEU A 463 51.41 -9.18 -11.73
C LEU A 463 51.66 -7.71 -11.38
N ASP A 464 50.75 -7.05 -10.65
CA ASP A 464 50.92 -5.66 -10.22
C ASP A 464 52.16 -5.48 -9.33
N ALA A 465 52.43 -6.42 -8.43
CA ALA A 465 53.60 -6.37 -7.56
C ALA A 465 54.93 -6.64 -8.32
N TYR A 466 54.90 -7.48 -9.35
CA TYR A 466 56.01 -7.63 -10.30
C TYR A 466 56.24 -6.34 -11.10
N GLY A 467 55.16 -5.72 -11.59
CA GLY A 467 55.19 -4.43 -12.30
C GLY A 467 55.76 -3.30 -11.45
N ASP A 468 55.34 -3.16 -10.20
CA ASP A 468 55.88 -2.19 -9.25
C ASP A 468 57.39 -2.39 -9.01
N ARG A 469 57.86 -3.66 -8.90
CA ARG A 469 59.29 -3.93 -8.74
C ARG A 469 60.07 -3.63 -10.02
N LEU A 470 59.55 -4.00 -11.19
CA LEU A 470 60.16 -3.67 -12.48
C LEU A 470 60.25 -2.15 -12.67
N ALA A 471 59.18 -1.41 -12.36
CA ALA A 471 59.19 0.05 -12.35
C ALA A 471 60.21 0.62 -11.34
N SER A 472 60.46 -0.05 -10.20
CA SER A 472 61.48 0.36 -9.24
C SER A 472 62.92 0.20 -9.74
N PHE A 473 63.20 -0.78 -10.61
CA PHE A 473 64.50 -0.95 -11.28
C PHE A 473 64.67 -0.07 -12.53
N VAL A 474 63.56 0.30 -13.18
CA VAL A 474 63.54 1.12 -14.42
C VAL A 474 63.43 2.63 -14.13
N LYS A 475 63.25 3.03 -12.86
CA LYS A 475 63.48 4.42 -12.43
C LYS A 475 64.86 4.88 -12.93
N ASP A 476 64.86 6.05 -13.58
CA ASP A 476 65.99 6.68 -14.27
C ASP A 476 66.35 6.12 -15.66
N ASN A 477 65.47 5.36 -16.33
CA ASN A 477 65.71 4.81 -17.70
C ASN A 477 66.98 3.95 -17.81
N ARG A 478 67.43 3.37 -16.69
CA ARG A 478 68.66 2.57 -16.65
C ARG A 478 68.46 1.25 -17.38
N ILE A 479 69.45 0.86 -18.19
CA ILE A 479 69.51 -0.50 -18.73
C ILE A 479 69.74 -1.45 -17.54
N LEU A 480 68.90 -2.49 -17.43
CA LEU A 480 69.02 -3.52 -16.41
C LEU A 480 70.41 -4.17 -16.48
N THR A 481 71.08 -4.28 -15.33
CA THR A 481 72.31 -5.08 -15.24
C THR A 481 71.97 -6.57 -15.23
N ASN A 482 72.90 -7.45 -15.61
CA ASN A 482 72.65 -8.90 -15.64
C ASN A 482 72.17 -9.44 -14.28
N GLU A 483 72.75 -8.97 -13.17
CA GLU A 483 72.32 -9.34 -11.81
C GLU A 483 70.88 -8.88 -11.49
N GLU A 484 70.43 -7.76 -12.05
CA GLU A 484 69.06 -7.26 -11.87
C GLU A 484 68.07 -8.02 -12.75
N GLY A 485 68.50 -8.47 -13.93
CA GLY A 485 67.76 -9.40 -14.79
C GLY A 485 67.54 -10.77 -14.13
N GLU A 486 68.60 -11.37 -13.57
CA GLU A 486 68.51 -12.63 -12.82
C GLU A 486 67.61 -12.51 -11.58
N ARG A 487 67.65 -11.37 -10.87
CA ARG A 487 66.75 -11.09 -9.73
C ARG A 487 65.29 -10.86 -10.14
N LEU A 488 65.01 -10.50 -11.39
CA LEU A 488 63.65 -10.42 -11.93
C LEU A 488 63.16 -11.80 -12.40
N SER A 489 64.01 -12.62 -13.04
CA SER A 489 63.64 -14.00 -13.40
C SER A 489 63.35 -14.83 -12.14
N ALA A 490 64.20 -14.76 -11.12
CA ALA A 490 63.98 -15.45 -9.84
C ALA A 490 62.64 -15.07 -9.18
N ILE A 491 62.17 -13.82 -9.34
CA ILE A 491 60.87 -13.40 -8.82
C ILE A 491 59.70 -13.86 -9.69
N ARG A 492 59.83 -13.77 -11.01
CA ARG A 492 58.80 -14.29 -11.93
C ARG A 492 58.56 -15.78 -11.66
N ASP A 493 59.66 -16.53 -11.53
CA ASP A 493 59.64 -17.97 -11.26
C ASP A 493 59.14 -18.26 -9.83
N PHE A 494 59.48 -17.43 -8.84
CA PHE A 494 58.91 -17.49 -7.47
C PHE A 494 57.38 -17.31 -7.47
N LEU A 495 56.87 -16.31 -8.20
CA LEU A 495 55.44 -15.97 -8.27
C LEU A 495 54.63 -16.92 -9.17
N GLY A 496 55.28 -17.72 -10.02
CA GLY A 496 54.63 -18.65 -10.95
C GLY A 496 53.92 -17.94 -12.12
N LEU A 497 54.45 -16.80 -12.55
CA LEU A 497 53.85 -15.98 -13.62
C LEU A 497 54.41 -16.38 -14.99
N ASP A 498 53.53 -16.59 -15.97
CA ASP A 498 53.95 -16.87 -17.34
C ASP A 498 54.48 -15.61 -18.06
N VAL A 499 55.38 -15.81 -19.00
CA VAL A 499 56.06 -14.73 -19.74
C VAL A 499 55.07 -13.92 -20.57
N ASP A 500 54.05 -14.54 -21.16
CA ASP A 500 53.06 -13.86 -22.00
C ASP A 500 52.03 -13.06 -21.16
N GLU A 501 51.75 -13.48 -19.93
CA GLU A 501 50.87 -12.73 -19.00
C GLU A 501 51.54 -11.45 -18.49
N VAL A 502 52.84 -11.54 -18.17
CA VAL A 502 53.68 -10.37 -17.84
C VAL A 502 53.76 -9.41 -19.03
N TRP A 503 53.90 -9.93 -20.26
CA TRP A 503 53.92 -9.10 -21.47
C TRP A 503 52.58 -8.38 -21.70
N ARG A 504 51.44 -9.11 -21.64
CA ARG A 504 50.09 -8.54 -21.85
C ARG A 504 49.72 -7.49 -20.79
N SER A 505 50.12 -7.68 -19.54
CA SER A 505 49.84 -6.72 -18.45
C SER A 505 50.71 -5.45 -18.52
N GLN A 506 51.86 -5.49 -19.19
CA GLN A 506 52.76 -4.34 -19.35
C GLN A 506 52.60 -3.59 -20.69
N GLN A 507 51.76 -4.06 -21.60
CA GLN A 507 51.32 -3.22 -22.72
C GLN A 507 50.58 -1.99 -22.16
N PRO A 508 50.83 -0.78 -22.70
CA PRO A 508 50.06 0.37 -22.29
C PRO A 508 48.58 0.08 -22.57
N ARG A 509 47.71 0.26 -21.57
CA ARG A 509 46.27 0.26 -21.80
C ARG A 509 45.95 1.41 -22.74
N GLU A 510 45.88 1.12 -24.04
CA GLU A 510 45.36 2.03 -25.03
C GLU A 510 43.95 2.43 -24.56
N LYS A 511 43.82 3.70 -24.15
CA LYS A 511 42.51 4.26 -23.84
C LYS A 511 41.71 4.15 -25.13
N ALA A 512 40.58 3.44 -25.07
CA ALA A 512 39.62 3.34 -26.16
C ALA A 512 38.95 4.71 -26.40
N CYS A 513 39.70 5.62 -27.01
CA CYS A 513 39.19 6.79 -27.70
C CYS A 513 39.23 6.46 -29.20
N TYR A 514 38.21 5.74 -29.64
CA TYR A 514 38.02 5.39 -31.04
C TYR A 514 37.56 6.64 -31.78
N ASP A 515 38.44 7.25 -32.57
CA ASP A 515 38.06 8.27 -33.56
C ASP A 515 38.81 8.00 -34.87
N PRO A 516 38.16 7.37 -35.88
CA PRO A 516 38.83 6.82 -37.05
C PRO A 516 39.09 7.91 -38.09
N GLY A 517 40.00 8.86 -37.79
CA GLY A 517 40.04 10.12 -38.52
C GLY A 517 41.35 10.91 -38.62
N MET A 518 42.53 10.44 -38.15
CA MET A 518 43.79 11.13 -38.48
C MET A 518 45.05 10.25 -38.49
N LEU A 519 45.72 10.22 -39.64
CA LEU A 519 47.07 9.65 -39.83
C LEU A 519 48.13 10.64 -39.34
N PHE A 520 48.78 10.35 -38.20
CA PHE A 520 50.11 10.91 -37.88
C PHE A 520 50.97 9.94 -37.02
N TRP A 521 51.95 9.32 -37.67
CA TRP A 521 53.25 8.96 -37.03
C TRP A 521 53.97 10.27 -36.64
N VAL A 522 54.89 10.40 -35.66
CA VAL A 522 56.10 9.64 -35.24
C VAL A 522 56.54 10.20 -33.83
N PRO A 523 57.66 9.81 -33.15
CA PRO A 523 58.21 8.52 -32.67
C PRO A 523 58.65 8.54 -31.16
N GLN A 524 59.47 7.53 -30.75
CA GLN A 524 60.32 7.44 -29.52
C GLN A 524 59.57 7.10 -28.22
N ARG A 525 59.96 6.13 -27.37
CA ARG A 525 61.22 5.36 -27.12
C ARG A 525 60.82 4.05 -26.39
N VAL A 526 61.55 2.92 -26.33
CA VAL A 526 62.84 2.40 -26.85
C VAL A 526 62.61 0.91 -27.26
N ALA A 527 63.42 0.33 -28.15
CA ALA A 527 63.55 -1.12 -28.34
C ALA A 527 64.91 -1.63 -27.84
N LEU A 528 64.96 -2.75 -27.11
CA LEU A 528 66.21 -3.37 -26.61
C LEU A 528 66.15 -4.91 -26.68
N TYR A 529 67.01 -5.47 -27.55
CA TYR A 529 67.34 -6.90 -27.73
C TYR A 529 66.18 -7.85 -28.14
N GLY A 530 66.40 -8.88 -28.97
CA GLY A 530 67.61 -9.21 -29.73
C GLY A 530 67.63 -10.67 -30.21
N SER A 531 67.49 -10.86 -31.53
CA SER A 531 67.71 -12.09 -32.32
C SER A 531 66.62 -13.19 -32.36
N ARG A 532 66.43 -13.72 -33.59
CA ARG A 532 65.61 -14.86 -34.05
C ARG A 532 64.08 -14.76 -33.93
N VAL A 533 63.50 -14.09 -34.93
CA VAL A 533 62.22 -14.52 -35.52
C VAL A 533 62.55 -15.18 -36.86
N ASP A 534 62.52 -16.50 -36.92
CA ASP A 534 62.42 -17.22 -38.18
C ASP A 534 60.95 -17.22 -38.61
N PHE A 535 60.69 -16.82 -39.86
CA PHE A 535 59.34 -16.81 -40.45
C PHE A 535 58.80 -18.24 -40.55
N PHE A 536 57.57 -18.48 -40.10
CA PHE A 536 56.72 -19.55 -40.65
C PHE A 536 55.24 -19.13 -40.71
N VAL A 537 54.80 -18.93 -41.96
CA VAL A 537 53.44 -18.94 -42.56
C VAL A 537 52.27 -18.45 -41.69
#